data_AF-A0A2V5SVH8-F1
#
_entry.id   AF-A0A2V5SVH8-F1
#
_cell.length_a   1.000
_cell.length_b   1.000
_cell.length_c   1.000
_cell.angle_alpha   90.00
_cell.angle_beta   90.00
_cell.angle_gamma   90.00
#
_symmetry.space_group_name_H-M   'P 1'
#
loop_
_entity.id
_entity.type
_entity.pdbx_description
1 polymer ?
#
loop_
_entity_poly.entity_id
_entity_poly.type
_entity_poly.pdbx_seq_one_letter_code
_entity_poly.pdbx_strand_id
1 'polypeptide(L)'
;MKKLFALVSLIGALMPLSTQAQQSTGTLAGFLFGQGLAGAKLERRFGNHLFVPVSINNKRAALMIDTGAPVTLIDKDSATTFGLTVENMPRNVGGVFGERWERYGMGMVKSIAMGNCVLTNVPVALAEESSMNRDISSALTGSHIPTVSRLPHINGLLGSREMRKFGMMIDASRHWSRGTALVSDAGAGRIER
;
A
#
# COMPACT_ATOMS: atom_id res chain seq x y z
N MET A 1 -43.06 30.37 -66.78
CA MET A 1 -43.06 31.06 -65.46
C MET A 1 -42.78 30.03 -64.37
N LYS A 2 -41.90 30.39 -63.44
CA LYS A 2 -41.13 29.56 -62.51
C LYS A 2 -41.99 28.94 -61.38
N LYS A 3 -41.78 27.66 -61.03
CA LYS A 3 -42.13 27.04 -59.73
C LYS A 3 -41.12 25.88 -59.47
N LEU A 4 -39.97 26.16 -58.85
CA LEU A 4 -39.64 26.06 -57.41
C LEU A 4 -39.80 24.63 -56.84
N PHE A 5 -38.70 23.86 -56.84
CA PHE A 5 -38.56 22.64 -56.03
C PHE A 5 -37.72 22.98 -54.79
N ALA A 6 -38.29 22.71 -53.62
CA ALA A 6 -37.72 23.03 -52.32
C ALA A 6 -36.61 22.04 -51.93
N LEU A 7 -35.46 22.57 -51.53
CA LEU A 7 -34.35 21.86 -50.91
C LEU A 7 -34.65 21.76 -49.40
N VAL A 8 -34.89 20.56 -48.88
CA VAL A 8 -35.06 20.33 -47.43
C VAL A 8 -33.68 20.34 -46.78
N SER A 9 -33.39 21.39 -46.03
CA SER A 9 -32.18 21.51 -45.19
C SER A 9 -32.43 20.80 -43.85
N LEU A 10 -31.66 19.75 -43.58
CA LEU A 10 -31.67 19.03 -42.31
C LEU A 10 -30.68 19.71 -41.36
N ILE A 11 -31.17 20.62 -40.50
CA ILE A 11 -30.39 21.22 -39.42
C ILE A 11 -30.45 20.26 -38.23
N GLY A 12 -29.44 19.41 -38.07
CA GLY A 12 -29.22 18.63 -36.86
C GLY A 12 -28.68 19.53 -35.75
N ALA A 13 -29.48 19.79 -34.73
CA ALA A 13 -29.03 20.53 -33.55
C ALA A 13 -28.00 19.70 -32.77
N LEU A 14 -26.72 20.12 -32.77
CA LEU A 14 -25.75 19.68 -31.78
C LEU A 14 -26.13 20.28 -30.42
N MET A 15 -26.84 19.50 -29.60
CA MET A 15 -26.95 19.78 -28.17
C MET A 15 -25.59 19.52 -27.53
N PRO A 16 -25.00 20.48 -26.79
CA PRO A 16 -23.82 20.19 -25.98
C PRO A 16 -24.25 19.20 -24.89
N LEU A 17 -23.66 18.01 -24.90
CA LEU A 17 -23.72 17.08 -23.79
C LEU A 17 -23.11 17.81 -22.58
N SER A 18 -23.98 18.38 -21.75
CA SER A 18 -23.58 18.92 -20.47
C SER A 18 -23.36 17.70 -19.57
N THR A 19 -22.14 17.20 -19.52
CA THR A 19 -21.74 16.21 -18.53
C THR A 19 -21.80 16.92 -17.18
N GLN A 20 -22.96 16.85 -16.53
CA GLN A 20 -23.10 17.32 -15.16
C GLN A 20 -22.18 16.43 -14.33
N ALA A 21 -21.03 16.97 -13.92
CA ALA A 21 -20.18 16.31 -12.96
C ALA A 21 -21.01 16.16 -11.70
N GLN A 22 -21.57 14.96 -11.50
CA GLN A 22 -22.40 14.66 -10.35
C GLN A 22 -21.50 14.83 -9.13
N GLN A 23 -21.66 15.97 -8.44
CA GLN A 23 -21.00 16.21 -7.18
C GLN A 23 -21.54 15.17 -6.20
N SER A 24 -20.75 14.11 -6.01
CA SER A 24 -20.98 13.15 -4.96
C SER A 24 -21.11 13.92 -3.65
N THR A 25 -22.32 13.96 -3.11
CA THR A 25 -22.61 14.38 -1.73
C THR A 25 -22.02 13.40 -0.69
N GLY A 26 -21.18 12.46 -1.12
CA GLY A 26 -20.48 11.50 -0.29
C GLY A 26 -19.17 12.03 0.29
N THR A 27 -18.71 11.40 1.36
CA THR A 27 -17.37 11.62 1.92
C THR A 27 -16.28 11.40 0.86
N LEU A 28 -15.11 12.02 1.00
CA LEU A 28 -13.95 11.78 0.12
C LEU A 28 -13.65 10.28 -0.04
N ALA A 29 -13.75 9.51 1.06
CA ALA A 29 -13.61 8.06 1.02
C ALA A 29 -14.68 7.43 0.12
N GLY A 30 -15.95 7.81 0.26
CA GLY A 30 -17.04 7.34 -0.60
C GLY A 30 -16.85 7.70 -2.08
N PHE A 31 -16.34 8.90 -2.38
CA PHE A 31 -15.98 9.27 -3.74
C PHE A 31 -14.88 8.36 -4.30
N LEU A 32 -13.79 8.13 -3.55
CA LEU A 32 -12.67 7.29 -3.97
C LEU A 32 -13.05 5.82 -4.12
N PHE A 33 -13.88 5.29 -3.21
CA PHE A 33 -14.51 3.97 -3.37
C PHE A 33 -15.35 3.90 -4.66
N GLY A 34 -16.12 4.95 -4.97
CA GLY A 34 -16.87 5.06 -6.23
C GLY A 34 -15.98 5.14 -7.49
N GLN A 35 -14.72 5.54 -7.35
CA GLN A 35 -13.71 5.50 -8.42
C GLN A 35 -12.99 4.14 -8.51
N GLY A 36 -13.41 3.14 -7.74
CA GLY A 36 -12.79 1.81 -7.73
C GLY A 36 -11.55 1.69 -6.86
N LEU A 37 -11.26 2.67 -5.99
CA LEU A 37 -10.20 2.51 -5.00
C LEU A 37 -10.69 1.68 -3.82
N ALA A 38 -9.89 0.71 -3.41
CA ALA A 38 -10.03 -0.01 -2.17
C ALA A 38 -9.35 0.75 -1.02
N GLY A 39 -9.72 0.45 0.23
CA GLY A 39 -9.18 1.10 1.42
C GLY A 39 -8.71 0.12 2.48
N ALA A 40 -7.59 0.46 3.11
CA ALA A 40 -7.01 -0.21 4.26
C ALA A 40 -6.84 0.81 5.39
N LYS A 41 -7.28 0.43 6.60
CA LYS A 41 -7.06 1.24 7.80
C LYS A 41 -5.58 1.16 8.18
N LEU A 42 -4.96 2.30 8.42
CA LEU A 42 -3.60 2.41 8.94
C LEU A 42 -3.61 2.56 10.46
N GLU A 43 -2.57 2.01 11.06
CA GLU A 43 -2.26 2.10 12.48
C GLU A 43 -0.99 2.91 12.67
N ARG A 44 -0.92 3.75 13.70
CA ARG A 44 0.35 4.37 14.11
C ARG A 44 1.02 3.46 15.13
N ARG A 45 2.27 3.08 14.87
CA ARG A 45 3.11 2.30 15.79
C ARG A 45 4.50 2.94 15.83
N PHE A 46 5.35 2.54 16.78
CA PHE A 46 6.74 3.01 16.88
C PHE A 46 6.83 4.56 16.86
N GLY A 47 6.11 5.22 17.76
CA GLY A 47 5.96 6.68 17.73
C GLY A 47 4.94 7.11 16.69
N ASN A 48 5.37 7.38 15.45
CA ASN A 48 4.52 7.96 14.40
C ASN A 48 4.56 7.23 13.06
N HIS A 49 5.20 6.07 12.99
CA HIS A 49 5.26 5.29 11.76
C HIS A 49 3.89 4.70 11.43
N LEU A 50 3.50 4.80 10.17
CA LEU A 50 2.25 4.24 9.67
C LEU A 50 2.46 2.78 9.32
N PHE A 51 1.56 1.94 9.81
CA PHE A 51 1.50 0.51 9.52
C PHE A 51 0.18 0.19 8.87
N VAL A 52 0.22 -0.69 7.88
CA VAL A 52 -0.97 -1.31 7.30
C VAL A 52 -1.07 -2.74 7.80
N PRO A 53 -2.17 -3.13 8.47
CA PRO A 53 -2.46 -4.53 8.76
C PRO A 53 -2.70 -5.27 7.44
N VAL A 54 -2.02 -6.41 7.27
CA VAL A 54 -2.06 -7.18 6.03
C VAL A 54 -2.27 -8.68 6.30
N SER A 55 -2.62 -9.41 5.26
CA SER A 55 -2.50 -10.87 5.19
C SER A 55 -1.56 -11.25 4.05
N ILE A 56 -0.39 -11.78 4.36
CA ILE A 56 0.63 -12.23 3.41
C ILE A 56 0.52 -13.74 3.27
N ASN A 57 0.22 -14.26 2.08
CA ASN A 57 0.02 -15.70 1.85
C ASN A 57 -0.88 -16.34 2.95
N ASN A 58 -1.97 -15.66 3.29
CA ASN A 58 -2.95 -16.07 4.31
C ASN A 58 -2.45 -16.04 5.78
N LYS A 59 -1.34 -15.36 6.04
CA LYS A 59 -0.78 -15.14 7.39
C LYS A 59 -0.89 -13.68 7.78
N ARG A 60 -1.39 -13.41 8.99
CA ARG A 60 -1.52 -12.03 9.50
C ARG A 60 -0.15 -11.41 9.70
N ALA A 61 -0.01 -10.16 9.28
CA ALA A 61 1.20 -9.36 9.44
C ALA A 61 0.85 -7.86 9.51
N ALA A 62 1.85 -7.02 9.75
CA ALA A 62 1.75 -5.59 9.55
C ALA A 62 3.00 -5.08 8.83
N LEU A 63 2.81 -4.31 7.76
CA LEU A 63 3.91 -3.68 7.03
C LEU A 63 3.98 -2.20 7.40
N MET A 64 5.18 -1.70 7.67
CA MET A 64 5.39 -0.26 7.81
C MET A 64 5.34 0.38 6.42
N ILE A 65 4.68 1.52 6.31
CA ILE A 65 4.67 2.34 5.10
C ILE A 65 6.02 3.06 5.01
N ASP A 66 6.84 2.71 4.02
CA ASP A 66 8.11 3.38 3.74
C ASP A 66 8.16 3.86 2.28
N THR A 67 7.88 5.14 2.07
CA THR A 67 7.96 5.78 0.74
C THR A 67 9.41 5.94 0.25
N GLY A 68 10.40 5.84 1.14
CA GLY A 68 11.83 5.89 0.81
C GLY A 68 12.39 4.54 0.35
N ALA A 69 11.73 3.43 0.71
CA ALA A 69 12.12 2.10 0.23
C ALA A 69 11.78 1.93 -1.26
N PRO A 70 12.76 1.63 -2.14
CA PRO A 70 12.50 1.46 -3.58
C PRO A 70 11.72 0.19 -3.90
N VAL A 71 11.74 -0.82 -3.03
CA VAL A 71 11.04 -2.10 -3.17
C VAL A 71 10.39 -2.47 -1.84
N THR A 72 9.34 -3.29 -1.88
CA THR A 72 8.77 -3.90 -0.67
C THR A 72 9.76 -4.88 -0.04
N LEU A 73 9.89 -4.81 1.28
CA LEU A 73 10.80 -5.61 2.08
C LEU A 73 10.02 -6.49 3.05
N ILE A 74 10.49 -7.71 3.22
CA ILE A 74 10.02 -8.62 4.26
C ILE A 74 11.22 -8.90 5.17
N ASP A 75 10.98 -8.79 6.46
CA ASP A 75 11.97 -9.11 7.47
C ASP A 75 12.35 -10.60 7.36
N LYS A 76 13.65 -10.90 7.44
CA LYS A 76 14.17 -12.27 7.27
C LYS A 76 13.54 -13.27 8.24
N ASP A 77 13.31 -12.88 9.50
CA ASP A 77 12.68 -13.76 10.50
C ASP A 77 11.19 -14.01 10.19
N SER A 78 10.56 -13.09 9.44
CA SER A 78 9.16 -13.23 9.00
C SER A 78 9.00 -14.07 7.72
N ALA A 79 10.05 -14.24 6.91
CA ALA A 79 9.97 -14.87 5.60
C ALA A 79 9.47 -16.33 5.65
N THR A 80 9.96 -17.11 6.61
CA THR A 80 9.54 -18.50 6.82
C THR A 80 8.08 -18.59 7.27
N THR A 81 7.65 -17.68 8.14
CA THR A 81 6.26 -17.58 8.62
C THR A 81 5.29 -17.36 7.47
N PHE A 82 5.69 -16.57 6.47
CA PHE A 82 4.90 -16.29 5.27
C PHE A 82 5.05 -17.34 4.16
N GLY A 83 5.83 -18.40 4.39
CA GLY A 83 6.05 -19.46 3.41
C GLY A 83 6.74 -18.96 2.14
N LEU A 84 7.66 -18.01 2.27
CA LEU A 84 8.42 -17.48 1.14
C LEU A 84 9.59 -18.42 0.83
N THR A 85 9.71 -18.78 -0.45
CA THR A 85 10.94 -19.38 -0.98
C THR A 85 11.93 -18.25 -1.22
N VAL A 86 13.11 -18.36 -0.61
CA VAL A 86 14.16 -17.36 -0.71
C VAL A 86 15.16 -17.77 -1.77
N GLU A 87 15.29 -16.95 -2.80
CA GLU A 87 16.40 -17.05 -3.74
C GLU A 87 17.55 -16.18 -3.20
N ASN A 88 18.66 -16.83 -2.82
CA ASN A 88 19.84 -16.14 -2.33
C ASN A 88 20.52 -15.41 -3.48
N MET A 89 20.56 -14.08 -3.44
CA MET A 89 21.37 -13.32 -4.39
C MET A 89 22.78 -13.13 -3.85
N PRO A 90 23.82 -13.28 -4.69
CA PRO A 90 25.21 -13.09 -4.29
C PRO A 90 25.61 -11.61 -4.10
N ARG A 91 24.65 -10.66 -4.10
CA ARG A 91 24.93 -9.23 -3.98
C ARG A 91 24.58 -8.70 -2.59
N ASN A 92 25.53 -7.96 -2.01
CA ASN A 92 25.33 -7.18 -0.81
C ASN A 92 24.63 -5.88 -1.17
N VAL A 93 23.61 -5.51 -0.40
CA VAL A 93 23.01 -4.18 -0.44
C VAL A 93 22.95 -3.62 0.99
N GLY A 94 22.94 -2.30 1.11
CA GLY A 94 22.74 -1.66 2.41
C GLY A 94 21.37 -2.03 2.96
N GLY A 95 21.30 -2.42 4.23
CA GLY A 95 20.04 -2.62 4.96
C GLY A 95 19.18 -1.36 4.99
N VAL A 96 17.97 -1.45 5.54
CA VAL A 96 16.97 -0.35 5.53
C VAL A 96 17.47 0.97 6.10
N PHE A 97 18.47 0.93 6.99
CA PHE A 97 19.12 2.12 7.54
C PHE A 97 20.57 2.34 7.04
N GLY A 98 21.02 1.59 6.05
CA GLY A 98 22.38 1.67 5.52
C GLY A 98 23.48 1.18 6.49
N GLU A 99 23.11 0.67 7.66
CA GLU A 99 24.05 0.31 8.74
C GLU A 99 24.81 -1.00 8.48
N ARG A 100 24.26 -1.90 7.64
CA ARG A 100 24.84 -3.22 7.38
C ARG A 100 24.77 -3.59 5.90
N TRP A 101 25.87 -4.12 5.38
CA TRP A 101 25.93 -4.72 4.05
C TRP A 101 25.46 -6.17 4.17
N GLU A 102 24.29 -6.47 3.63
CA GLU A 102 23.70 -7.80 3.80
C GLU A 102 23.40 -8.48 2.47
N ARG A 103 23.53 -9.81 2.46
CA ARG A 103 23.06 -10.64 1.35
C ARG A 103 21.56 -10.48 1.24
N TYR A 104 21.13 -9.90 0.12
CA TYR A 104 19.73 -9.75 -0.20
C TYR A 104 19.17 -11.09 -0.65
N GLY A 105 18.13 -11.57 0.03
CA GLY A 105 17.26 -12.59 -0.54
C GLY A 105 16.22 -11.91 -1.43
N MET A 106 15.86 -12.52 -2.55
CA MET A 106 14.65 -12.13 -3.26
C MET A 106 13.60 -13.23 -3.09
N GLY A 107 12.35 -12.81 -2.99
CA GLY A 107 11.20 -13.71 -2.89
C GLY A 107 10.02 -13.18 -3.68
N MET A 108 9.05 -14.06 -3.91
CA MET A 108 7.78 -13.69 -4.51
C MET A 108 6.66 -13.97 -3.51
N VAL A 109 5.97 -12.91 -3.08
CA VAL A 109 4.74 -13.05 -2.31
C VAL A 109 3.59 -13.33 -3.27
N LYS A 110 2.82 -14.40 -3.02
CA LYS A 110 1.69 -14.78 -3.86
C LYS A 110 0.57 -13.76 -3.72
N SER A 111 0.26 -13.38 -2.49
CA SER A 111 -0.76 -12.37 -2.19
C SER A 111 -0.45 -11.55 -0.94
N ILE A 112 -0.74 -10.25 -1.01
CA ILE A 112 -0.80 -9.31 0.11
C ILE A 112 -2.21 -8.70 0.12
N ALA A 113 -3.05 -9.13 1.05
CA ALA A 113 -4.36 -8.51 1.25
C ALA A 113 -4.27 -7.39 2.28
N MET A 114 -4.85 -6.23 1.97
CA MET A 114 -4.88 -5.03 2.81
C MET A 114 -6.27 -4.42 2.76
N GLY A 115 -7.03 -4.51 3.87
CA GLY A 115 -8.44 -4.14 3.84
C GLY A 115 -9.20 -4.93 2.77
N ASN A 116 -9.83 -4.22 1.83
CA ASN A 116 -10.50 -4.82 0.67
C ASN A 116 -9.67 -4.80 -0.63
N CYS A 117 -8.35 -4.59 -0.54
CA CYS A 117 -7.42 -4.69 -1.67
C CYS A 117 -6.60 -5.98 -1.59
N VAL A 118 -6.30 -6.60 -2.73
CA VAL A 118 -5.38 -7.74 -2.81
C VAL A 118 -4.33 -7.49 -3.89
N LEU A 119 -3.07 -7.41 -3.48
CA LEU A 119 -1.93 -7.38 -4.38
C LEU A 119 -1.47 -8.81 -4.64
N THR A 120 -1.21 -9.17 -5.89
CA THR A 120 -0.72 -10.51 -6.26
C THR A 120 0.64 -10.44 -6.94
N ASN A 121 1.41 -11.53 -6.81
CA ASN A 121 2.73 -11.67 -7.42
C ASN A 121 3.64 -10.46 -7.13
N VAL A 122 3.80 -10.17 -5.83
CA VAL A 122 4.58 -9.03 -5.36
C VAL A 122 6.02 -9.50 -5.12
N PRO A 123 7.00 -9.04 -5.92
CA PRO A 123 8.39 -9.32 -5.63
C PRO A 123 8.78 -8.55 -4.37
N VAL A 124 9.42 -9.25 -3.45
CA VAL A 124 9.91 -8.68 -2.20
C VAL A 124 11.39 -8.97 -2.07
N ALA A 125 12.08 -8.07 -1.41
CA ALA A 125 13.42 -8.35 -0.94
C ALA A 125 13.40 -8.72 0.55
N LEU A 126 14.37 -9.53 0.94
CA LEU A 126 14.56 -9.95 2.33
C LEU A 126 15.72 -9.19 2.94
N ALA A 127 15.41 -8.45 4.00
CA ALA A 127 16.35 -7.64 4.75
C ALA A 127 16.24 -7.95 6.24
N GLU A 128 17.32 -7.73 6.98
CA GLU A 128 17.32 -7.82 8.43
C GLU A 128 16.76 -6.52 9.02
N GLU A 129 15.57 -6.59 9.63
CA GLU A 129 14.94 -5.43 10.29
C GLU A 129 15.06 -5.50 11.82
N SER A 130 15.92 -6.38 12.34
CA SER A 130 16.03 -6.65 13.77
C SER A 130 16.42 -5.45 14.63
N SER A 131 17.04 -4.41 14.04
CA SER A 131 17.32 -3.14 14.73
C SER A 131 16.05 -2.41 15.16
N MET A 132 14.96 -2.52 14.39
CA MET A 132 13.65 -1.99 14.77
C MET A 132 12.83 -2.96 15.63
N ASN A 133 13.19 -4.24 15.64
CA ASN A 133 12.57 -5.26 16.49
C ASN A 133 13.23 -5.38 17.87
N ARG A 134 14.15 -4.46 18.22
CA ARG A 134 14.77 -4.47 19.55
C ARG A 134 13.74 -4.20 20.64
N ASP A 135 13.81 -5.01 21.69
CA ASP A 135 13.13 -4.75 22.94
C ASP A 135 13.62 -3.40 23.51
N ILE A 136 12.71 -2.45 23.71
CA ILE A 136 13.04 -1.33 24.60
C ILE A 136 13.05 -1.91 26.00
N SER A 137 14.25 -1.99 26.60
CA SER A 137 14.35 -2.10 28.05
C SER A 137 13.67 -0.85 28.61
N SER A 138 12.48 -1.01 29.20
CA SER A 138 11.83 0.07 29.95
C SER A 138 12.89 0.68 30.87
N ALA A 139 13.02 2.01 30.83
CA ALA A 139 13.89 2.74 31.73
C ALA A 139 13.72 2.22 33.17
N LEU A 140 14.79 2.27 33.96
CA LEU A 140 14.91 1.83 35.36
C LEU A 140 13.92 2.56 36.30
N THR A 141 12.61 2.48 36.09
CA THR A 141 11.64 2.48 37.17
C THR A 141 11.92 1.20 37.94
N GLY A 142 12.42 1.30 39.18
CA GLY A 142 12.89 0.18 40.01
C GLY A 142 11.82 -0.86 40.40
N SER A 143 10.84 -1.15 39.54
CA SER A 143 9.97 -2.30 39.66
C SER A 143 10.71 -3.54 39.13
N HIS A 144 10.78 -4.56 39.98
CA HIS A 144 11.39 -5.87 39.69
C HIS A 144 10.58 -6.72 38.68
N ILE A 145 9.65 -6.11 37.95
CA ILE A 145 8.89 -6.74 36.88
C ILE A 145 9.60 -6.33 35.58
N PRO A 146 10.29 -7.26 34.88
CA PRO A 146 10.82 -6.97 33.55
C PRO A 146 9.65 -6.73 32.62
N THR A 147 9.19 -5.48 32.53
CA THR A 147 8.23 -5.06 31.53
C THR A 147 9.06 -4.81 30.27
N VAL A 148 9.49 -5.90 29.63
CA VAL A 148 9.93 -5.87 28.24
C VAL A 148 8.73 -5.39 27.44
N SER A 149 8.69 -4.09 27.15
CA SER A 149 7.82 -3.57 26.11
C SER A 149 8.40 -4.06 24.79
N ARG A 150 8.13 -5.33 24.46
CA ARG A 150 8.40 -5.88 23.13
C ARG A 150 7.64 -5.00 22.16
N LEU A 151 8.36 -4.17 21.41
CA LEU A 151 7.73 -3.53 20.27
C LEU A 151 7.29 -4.65 19.32
N PRO A 152 6.06 -4.61 18.79
CA PRO A 152 5.55 -5.70 17.96
C PRO A 152 6.45 -5.86 16.73
N HIS A 153 7.05 -7.04 16.57
CA HIS A 153 7.93 -7.41 15.45
C HIS A 153 7.42 -6.83 14.13
N ILE A 154 8.25 -6.01 13.48
CA ILE A 154 8.03 -5.48 12.15
C ILE A 154 8.21 -6.63 11.17
N ASN A 155 7.15 -6.92 10.41
CA ASN A 155 7.19 -7.98 9.42
C ASN A 155 7.84 -7.54 8.10
N GLY A 156 8.01 -6.24 7.89
CA GLY A 156 8.62 -5.66 6.70
C GLY A 156 8.14 -4.24 6.40
N LEU A 157 8.56 -3.75 5.26
CA LEU A 157 8.21 -2.44 4.72
C LEU A 157 7.41 -2.59 3.43
N LEU A 158 6.32 -1.85 3.30
CA LEU A 158 5.68 -1.63 2.01
C LEU A 158 6.45 -0.50 1.31
N GLY A 159 6.99 -0.81 0.13
CA GLY A 159 7.86 0.11 -0.61
C GLY A 159 7.16 0.88 -1.71
N SER A 160 7.86 1.91 -2.20
CA SER A 160 7.37 2.86 -3.21
C SER A 160 7.07 2.23 -4.58
N ARG A 161 7.71 1.13 -4.97
CA ARG A 161 7.41 0.42 -6.22
C ARG A 161 5.96 -0.07 -6.23
N GLU A 162 5.54 -0.76 -5.20
CA GLU A 162 4.19 -1.29 -5.07
C GLU A 162 3.18 -0.15 -4.89
N MET A 163 3.51 0.85 -4.07
CA MET A 163 2.65 2.03 -3.90
C MET A 163 2.38 2.73 -5.24
N ARG A 164 3.40 2.95 -6.07
CA ARG A 164 3.23 3.56 -7.39
C ARG A 164 2.49 2.66 -8.37
N LYS A 165 2.81 1.36 -8.39
CA LYS A 165 2.17 0.39 -9.29
C LYS A 165 0.65 0.35 -9.08
N PHE A 166 0.19 0.48 -7.84
CA PHE A 166 -1.23 0.38 -7.47
C PHE A 166 -1.86 1.72 -7.07
N GLY A 167 -1.25 2.85 -7.48
CA GLY A 167 -1.83 4.18 -7.28
C GLY A 167 -2.17 4.50 -5.82
N MET A 168 -1.32 4.06 -4.87
CA MET A 168 -1.64 4.18 -3.45
C MET A 168 -1.66 5.65 -3.00
N MET A 169 -2.75 6.03 -2.32
CA MET A 169 -2.90 7.33 -1.65
C MET A 169 -2.85 7.12 -0.14
N ILE A 170 -1.96 7.84 0.56
CA ILE A 170 -1.82 7.75 2.02
C ILE A 170 -2.43 9.01 2.63
N ASP A 171 -3.59 8.88 3.28
CA ASP A 171 -4.19 9.94 4.07
C ASP A 171 -3.65 9.89 5.51
N ALA A 172 -2.68 10.76 5.79
CA ALA A 172 -2.09 10.94 7.11
C ALA A 172 -2.76 12.05 7.94
N SER A 173 -3.77 12.74 7.40
CA SER A 173 -4.38 13.94 8.00
C SER A 173 -5.24 13.67 9.24
N ARG A 174 -5.64 12.42 9.46
CA ARG A 174 -6.42 12.00 10.62
C ARG A 174 -5.51 11.78 11.83
N HIS A 175 -5.42 12.82 12.67
CA HIS A 175 -4.44 12.99 13.74
C HIS A 175 -4.63 12.08 14.98
N TRP A 176 -5.65 11.21 15.04
CA TRP A 176 -5.87 10.34 16.20
C TRP A 176 -6.27 8.92 15.76
N SER A 177 -5.34 7.97 15.86
CA SER A 177 -5.53 6.50 15.74
C SER A 177 -6.07 5.91 14.41
N ARG A 178 -6.31 6.70 13.35
CA ARG A 178 -6.99 6.23 12.12
C ARG A 178 -6.42 6.86 10.85
N GLY A 179 -5.28 6.39 10.33
CA GLY A 179 -4.91 6.69 8.94
C GLY A 179 -5.68 5.79 7.96
N THR A 180 -5.75 6.16 6.69
CA THR A 180 -6.31 5.30 5.64
C THR A 180 -5.34 5.28 4.46
N ALA A 181 -4.94 4.09 4.02
CA ALA A 181 -4.32 3.90 2.72
C ALA A 181 -5.40 3.49 1.74
N LEU A 182 -5.45 4.13 0.59
CA LEU A 182 -6.33 3.76 -0.51
C LEU A 182 -5.47 3.17 -1.63
N VAL A 183 -5.89 2.05 -2.19
CA VAL A 183 -5.15 1.27 -3.18
C VAL A 183 -6.08 0.98 -4.34
N SER A 184 -5.67 1.25 -5.58
CA SER A 184 -6.48 0.85 -6.74
C SER A 184 -6.39 -0.67 -6.89
N ASP A 185 -7.54 -1.36 -6.96
CA ASP A 185 -7.57 -2.80 -7.19
C ASP A 185 -6.91 -3.16 -8.53
N ALA A 186 -6.02 -4.13 -8.52
CA ALA A 186 -5.23 -4.53 -9.68
C ALA A 186 -6.04 -5.42 -10.68
N GLY A 187 -7.34 -5.61 -10.43
CA GLY A 187 -8.22 -6.50 -11.19
C GLY A 187 -9.12 -5.84 -12.23
N ALA A 188 -9.23 -4.51 -12.28
CA ALA A 188 -10.05 -3.82 -13.29
C ALA A 188 -9.15 -3.30 -14.42
N GLY A 189 -9.24 -3.98 -15.58
CA GLY A 189 -8.47 -3.67 -16.78
C GLY A 189 -8.38 -2.16 -17.06
N ARG A 190 -7.15 -1.66 -17.06
CA ARG A 190 -6.85 -0.33 -17.59
C ARG A 190 -7.00 -0.43 -19.11
N ILE A 191 -8.17 -0.02 -19.61
CA ILE A 191 -8.35 0.36 -21.00
C ILE A 191 -7.38 1.51 -21.26
N GLU A 192 -6.37 1.22 -22.09
CA GLU A 192 -5.50 2.22 -22.69
C GLU A 192 -6.36 3.25 -23.45
N ARG A 193 -6.06 4.54 -23.23
CA ARG A 193 -6.38 5.61 -24.16
C ARG A 193 -5.08 6.30 -24.51
#